data_AF-A0A089YR22-F1
#
_entry.id   AF-A0A089YR22-F1
#
_cell.length_a   1.000
_cell.length_b   1.000
_cell.length_c   1.000
_cell.angle_alpha   90.00
_cell.angle_beta   90.00
_cell.angle_gamma   90.00
#
_symmetry.space_group_name_H-M   'P 1'
#
loop_
_entity.id
_entity.type
_entity.pdbx_description
1 polymer ?
#
loop_
_entity_poly.entity_id
_entity_poly.type
_entity_poly.pdbx_seq_one_letter_code
_entity_poly.pdbx_strand_id
1 'polypeptide(L)'
;MKYSIPASLLVLSLNASAAQQSLDLPSCNIKAQRELVGETGGKITDLRQAHISVRANILSADIGTTRKARKITQAEADRMIERIASIRHQTDQFVQQQGFLSAAENASFDREFDSLAMQLCK
;
A
#
# COMPACT_ATOMS: atom_id res chain seq x y z
N MET A 1 20.80 -16.87 68.34
CA MET A 1 21.58 -16.97 67.10
C MET A 1 20.62 -17.22 65.95
N LYS A 2 20.69 -16.35 64.92
CA LYS A 2 20.25 -16.44 63.52
C LYS A 2 19.07 -17.36 63.15
N TYR A 3 17.93 -16.75 62.81
CA TYR A 3 16.89 -17.35 61.96
C TYR A 3 17.16 -16.93 60.51
N SER A 4 17.39 -17.90 59.63
CA SER A 4 17.55 -17.66 58.19
C SER A 4 16.25 -18.01 57.47
N ILE A 5 15.53 -17.00 56.99
CA ILE A 5 14.34 -17.16 56.15
C ILE A 5 14.82 -17.21 54.70
N PRO A 6 14.63 -18.30 53.94
CA PRO A 6 14.91 -18.31 52.51
C PRO A 6 13.76 -17.60 51.78
N ALA A 7 14.02 -16.42 51.24
CA ALA A 7 13.11 -15.73 50.34
C ALA A 7 13.20 -16.36 48.94
N SER A 8 12.21 -17.19 48.59
CA SER A 8 12.05 -17.74 47.24
C SER A 8 11.57 -16.64 46.28
N LEU A 9 12.47 -16.18 45.41
CA LEU A 9 12.14 -15.28 44.29
C LEU A 9 11.54 -16.10 43.14
N LEU A 10 10.21 -16.07 43.01
CA LEU A 10 9.50 -16.54 41.83
C LEU A 10 9.73 -15.56 40.68
N VAL A 11 10.63 -15.90 39.76
CA VAL A 11 10.82 -15.16 38.51
C VAL A 11 9.67 -15.51 37.55
N LEU A 12 8.67 -14.64 37.48
CA LEU A 12 7.64 -14.70 36.43
C LEU A 12 8.25 -14.28 35.10
N SER A 13 8.68 -15.24 34.29
CA SER A 13 9.03 -15.00 32.89
C SER A 13 7.77 -14.76 32.06
N LEU A 14 7.37 -13.49 31.96
CA LEU A 14 6.40 -13.05 30.97
C LEU A 14 7.02 -13.19 29.57
N ASN A 15 6.83 -14.34 28.94
CA ASN A 15 7.03 -14.51 27.50
C ASN A 15 5.92 -13.74 26.77
N ALA A 16 6.10 -12.43 26.65
CA ALA A 16 5.28 -11.63 25.74
C ALA A 16 5.70 -11.98 24.31
N SER A 17 5.06 -13.01 23.74
CA SER A 17 5.07 -13.21 22.29
C SER A 17 4.32 -12.02 21.66
N ALA A 18 5.05 -10.96 21.32
CA ALA A 18 4.53 -9.90 20.49
C ALA A 18 4.21 -10.51 19.12
N ALA A 19 2.96 -10.94 18.93
CA ALA A 19 2.46 -11.37 17.63
C ALA A 19 2.77 -10.23 16.65
N GLN A 20 3.51 -10.55 15.59
CA GLN A 20 3.90 -9.56 14.60
C GLN A 20 2.64 -9.05 13.91
N GLN A 21 2.17 -7.87 14.31
CA GLN A 21 0.99 -7.26 13.72
C GLN A 21 1.25 -7.06 12.23
N SER A 22 0.47 -7.73 11.40
CA SER A 22 0.44 -7.47 9.95
C SER A 22 0.05 -6.02 9.74
N LEU A 23 0.69 -5.35 8.78
CA LEU A 23 0.27 -4.00 8.40
C LEU A 23 -1.12 -4.10 7.77
N ASP A 24 -2.06 -3.32 8.29
CA ASP A 24 -3.37 -3.15 7.66
C ASP A 24 -3.21 -2.17 6.50
N LEU A 25 -2.91 -2.70 5.32
CA LEU A 25 -2.67 -1.93 4.09
C LEU A 25 -3.94 -2.03 3.21
N PRO A 26 -4.66 -0.92 2.98
CA PRO A 26 -5.85 -0.92 2.13
C PRO A 26 -5.60 -1.45 0.71
N SER A 27 -4.38 -1.29 0.18
CA SER A 27 -3.98 -1.83 -1.12
C SER A 27 -4.04 -3.36 -1.20
N CYS A 28 -4.00 -4.08 -0.06
CA CYS A 28 -4.08 -5.54 -0.03
C CYS A 28 -5.47 -6.09 -0.32
N ASN A 29 -6.53 -5.28 -0.17
CA ASN A 29 -7.87 -5.68 -0.59
C ASN A 29 -8.08 -5.35 -2.07
N ILE A 30 -7.54 -6.21 -2.95
CA ILE A 30 -7.59 -6.02 -4.41
C ILE A 30 -9.01 -5.80 -4.93
N LYS A 31 -10.00 -6.54 -4.38
CA LYS A 31 -11.40 -6.40 -4.79
C LYS A 31 -11.92 -5.00 -4.47
N ALA A 32 -11.74 -4.55 -3.23
CA ALA A 32 -12.16 -3.20 -2.84
C ALA A 32 -11.41 -2.12 -3.63
N GLN A 33 -10.11 -2.29 -3.87
CA GLN A 33 -9.31 -1.34 -4.64
C GLN A 33 -9.81 -1.16 -6.07
N ARG A 34 -10.17 -2.25 -6.77
CA ARG A 34 -10.73 -2.18 -8.13
C ARG A 34 -12.13 -1.58 -8.18
N GLU A 35 -12.84 -1.56 -7.06
CA GLU A 35 -14.19 -0.98 -6.93
C GLU A 35 -14.17 0.52 -6.54
N LEU A 36 -13.01 1.08 -6.24
CA LEU A 36 -12.89 2.49 -5.86
C LEU A 36 -13.41 3.41 -6.97
N VAL A 37 -14.13 4.45 -6.60
CA VAL A 37 -14.54 5.50 -7.53
C VAL A 37 -13.79 6.76 -7.15
N GLY A 38 -13.09 7.35 -8.10
CA GLY A 38 -12.44 8.65 -7.91
C GLY A 38 -13.38 9.80 -8.20
N GLU A 39 -13.12 10.94 -7.59
CA GLU A 39 -13.84 12.18 -7.87
C GLU A 39 -13.17 12.93 -9.03
N THR A 40 -13.97 13.37 -9.99
CA THR A 40 -13.54 14.30 -11.04
C THR A 40 -13.57 15.73 -10.53
N GLY A 41 -12.66 16.57 -11.03
CA GLY A 41 -12.57 17.97 -10.66
C GLY A 41 -11.21 18.56 -11.03
N GLY A 42 -11.16 19.89 -11.17
CA GLY A 42 -9.94 20.59 -11.57
C GLY A 42 -9.41 20.10 -12.92
N LYS A 43 -8.25 19.43 -12.91
CA LYS A 43 -7.59 18.90 -14.12
C LYS A 43 -8.00 17.46 -14.47
N ILE A 44 -8.71 16.75 -13.59
CA ILE A 44 -9.17 15.37 -13.83
C ILE A 44 -10.62 15.43 -14.30
N THR A 45 -10.86 15.12 -15.57
CA THR A 45 -12.19 15.16 -16.18
C THR A 45 -12.76 13.77 -16.48
N ASP A 46 -11.91 12.75 -16.51
CA ASP A 46 -12.30 11.37 -16.79
C ASP A 46 -12.43 10.55 -15.49
N LEU A 47 -13.52 9.79 -15.35
CA LEU A 47 -13.79 8.99 -14.15
C LEU A 47 -12.75 7.87 -13.95
N ARG A 48 -12.23 7.29 -15.03
CA ARG A 48 -11.23 6.22 -14.95
C ARG A 48 -9.85 6.77 -14.61
N GLN A 49 -9.49 7.96 -15.11
CA GLN A 49 -8.33 8.72 -14.63
C GLN A 49 -8.46 9.02 -13.13
N ALA A 50 -9.63 9.44 -12.66
CA ALA A 50 -9.88 9.69 -11.24
C ALA A 50 -9.70 8.40 -10.41
N HIS A 51 -10.24 7.27 -10.89
CA HIS A 51 -10.05 5.95 -10.28
C HIS A 51 -8.56 5.60 -10.14
N ILE A 52 -7.79 5.69 -11.22
CA ILE A 52 -6.34 5.41 -11.23
C ILE A 52 -5.60 6.34 -10.26
N SER A 53 -5.97 7.62 -10.20
CA SER A 53 -5.38 8.60 -9.28
C SER A 53 -5.54 8.21 -7.82
N VAL A 54 -6.77 7.82 -7.42
CA VAL A 54 -7.08 7.37 -6.05
C VAL A 54 -6.31 6.10 -5.69
N ARG A 55 -6.36 5.07 -6.55
CA ARG A 55 -5.61 3.83 -6.33
C ARG A 55 -4.11 4.08 -6.18
N ALA A 56 -3.55 4.93 -7.03
CA ALA A 56 -2.15 5.31 -6.97
C ALA A 56 -1.78 6.05 -5.66
N ASN A 57 -2.68 6.89 -5.13
CA ASN A 57 -2.47 7.59 -3.86
C ASN A 57 -2.41 6.60 -2.69
N ILE A 58 -3.37 5.68 -2.63
CA ILE A 58 -3.43 4.64 -1.61
C ILE A 58 -2.18 3.77 -1.66
N LEU A 59 -1.84 3.26 -2.84
CA LEU A 59 -0.68 2.38 -2.98
C LEU A 59 0.64 3.10 -2.65
N SER A 60 0.80 4.36 -3.02
CA SER A 60 1.99 5.15 -2.64
C SER A 60 2.09 5.34 -1.13
N ALA A 61 0.95 5.56 -0.45
CA ALA A 61 0.91 5.64 1.01
C ALA A 61 1.31 4.32 1.66
N ASP A 62 0.80 3.20 1.15
CA ASP A 62 1.08 1.85 1.65
C ASP A 62 2.54 1.43 1.42
N ILE A 63 3.15 1.82 0.30
CA ILE A 63 4.59 1.67 0.07
C ILE A 63 5.36 2.43 1.16
N GLY A 64 4.96 3.68 1.43
CA GLY A 64 5.56 4.51 2.47
C GLY A 64 5.45 3.87 3.87
N THR A 65 4.29 3.33 4.21
CA THR A 65 4.03 2.61 5.46
C THR A 65 4.89 1.34 5.57
N THR A 66 4.90 0.52 4.52
CA THR A 66 5.65 -0.74 4.45
C THR A 66 7.15 -0.50 4.59
N ARG A 67 7.68 0.53 3.92
CA ARG A 67 9.07 0.96 4.03
C ARG A 67 9.41 1.45 5.43
N LYS A 68 8.58 2.30 6.05
CA LYS A 68 8.78 2.79 7.43
C LYS A 68 8.76 1.64 8.45
N ALA A 69 7.96 0.62 8.19
CA ALA A 69 7.92 -0.63 8.96
C ALA A 69 9.13 -1.56 8.68
N ARG A 70 10.07 -1.14 7.80
CA ARG A 70 11.26 -1.89 7.40
C ARG A 70 10.95 -3.26 6.77
N LYS A 71 9.80 -3.39 6.12
CA LYS A 71 9.39 -4.58 5.37
C LYS A 71 9.89 -4.60 3.93
N ILE A 72 10.20 -3.42 3.39
CA ILE A 72 10.90 -3.24 2.11
C ILE A 72 12.03 -2.21 2.29
N THR A 73 13.04 -2.30 1.44
CA THR A 73 14.15 -1.35 1.35
C THR A 73 13.72 -0.02 0.71
N GLN A 74 14.54 1.02 0.87
CA GLN A 74 14.33 2.29 0.18
C GLN A 74 14.34 2.10 -1.34
N ALA A 75 15.28 1.31 -1.88
CA ALA A 75 15.38 1.08 -3.32
C ALA A 75 14.17 0.34 -3.90
N GLU A 76 13.59 -0.61 -3.16
CA GLU A 76 12.32 -1.26 -3.56
C GLU A 76 11.17 -0.26 -3.55
N ALA A 77 11.05 0.56 -2.50
CA ALA A 77 10.03 1.59 -2.42
C ALA A 77 10.14 2.59 -3.58
N ASP A 78 11.34 3.08 -3.88
CA ASP A 78 11.60 4.03 -4.96
C ASP A 78 11.19 3.46 -6.32
N ARG A 79 11.57 2.22 -6.62
CA ARG A 79 11.15 1.54 -7.87
C ARG A 79 9.64 1.42 -7.99
N MET A 80 8.94 1.09 -6.90
CA MET A 80 7.48 1.00 -6.92
C MET A 80 6.83 2.38 -7.12
N ILE A 81 7.35 3.42 -6.45
CA ILE A 81 6.87 4.81 -6.63
C ILE A 81 7.11 5.31 -8.05
N GLU A 82 8.28 5.03 -8.64
CA GLU A 82 8.57 5.35 -10.04
C GLU A 82 7.58 4.65 -10.99
N ARG A 83 7.23 3.38 -10.73
CA ARG A 83 6.23 2.68 -11.54
C ARG A 83 4.85 3.34 -11.43
N ILE A 84 4.44 3.72 -10.23
CA ILE A 84 3.17 4.44 -10.02
C ILE A 84 3.18 5.79 -10.76
N ALA A 85 4.29 6.53 -10.71
CA ALA A 85 4.44 7.79 -11.42
C ALA A 85 4.36 7.60 -12.94
N SER A 86 4.95 6.53 -13.48
CA SER A 86 4.84 6.18 -14.89
C SER A 86 3.40 5.87 -15.32
N ILE A 87 2.65 5.11 -14.51
CA ILE A 87 1.23 4.80 -14.79
C ILE A 87 0.40 6.09 -14.80
N ARG A 88 0.61 6.99 -13.83
CA ARG A 88 -0.06 8.30 -13.81
C ARG A 88 0.23 9.10 -15.07
N HIS A 89 1.50 9.18 -15.45
CA HIS A 89 1.90 9.90 -16.65
C HIS A 89 1.24 9.32 -17.92
N GLN A 90 1.25 7.99 -18.09
CA GLN A 90 0.60 7.34 -19.22
C GLN A 90 -0.93 7.57 -19.22
N THR A 91 -1.55 7.53 -18.05
CA THR A 91 -2.99 7.83 -17.89
C THR A 91 -3.30 9.26 -18.35
N ASP A 92 -2.51 10.23 -17.90
CA ASP A 92 -2.67 11.63 -18.30
C ASP A 92 -2.44 11.81 -19.81
N GLN A 93 -1.47 11.10 -20.39
CA GLN A 93 -1.24 11.11 -21.84
C GLN A 93 -2.42 10.56 -22.63
N PHE A 94 -3.00 9.44 -22.22
CA PHE A 94 -4.19 8.89 -22.88
C PHE A 94 -5.36 9.88 -22.81
N VAL A 95 -5.65 10.43 -21.63
CA VAL A 95 -6.72 11.44 -21.48
C VAL A 95 -6.45 12.68 -22.32
N GLN A 96 -5.21 13.15 -22.41
CA GLN A 96 -4.84 14.29 -23.26
C GLN A 96 -5.01 13.99 -24.75
N GLN A 97 -4.69 12.77 -25.20
CA GLN A 97 -4.69 12.39 -26.61
C GLN A 97 -6.09 12.08 -27.15
N GLN A 98 -6.92 11.37 -26.37
CA GLN A 98 -8.22 10.87 -26.83
C GLN A 98 -9.41 11.38 -26.01
N GLY A 99 -9.17 12.17 -24.96
CA GLY A 99 -10.20 12.78 -24.11
C GLY A 99 -10.71 11.92 -22.97
N PHE A 100 -10.30 10.65 -22.90
CA PHE A 100 -10.72 9.69 -21.87
C PHE A 100 -9.70 8.56 -21.68
N LEU A 101 -9.80 7.83 -20.58
CA LEU A 101 -9.10 6.55 -20.41
C LEU A 101 -10.06 5.42 -20.77
N SER A 102 -9.66 4.55 -21.70
CA SER A 102 -10.47 3.41 -22.12
C SER A 102 -10.59 2.35 -21.02
N ALA A 103 -11.59 1.48 -21.16
CA ALA A 103 -11.75 0.35 -20.24
C ALA A 103 -10.56 -0.62 -20.29
N ALA A 104 -9.94 -0.80 -21.46
CA ALA A 104 -8.80 -1.70 -21.64
C ALA A 104 -7.53 -1.14 -20.97
N GLU A 105 -7.25 0.15 -21.14
CA GLU A 105 -6.14 0.83 -20.46
C GLU A 105 -6.32 0.82 -18.95
N ASN A 106 -7.52 1.16 -18.46
CA ASN A 106 -7.84 1.09 -17.03
C ASN A 106 -7.60 -0.31 -16.46
N ALA A 107 -8.15 -1.34 -17.10
CA ALA A 107 -7.95 -2.72 -16.67
C ALA A 107 -6.48 -3.16 -16.72
N SER A 108 -5.67 -2.59 -17.63
CA SER A 108 -4.23 -2.84 -17.67
C SER A 108 -3.52 -2.23 -16.48
N PHE A 109 -3.74 -0.96 -16.20
CA PHE A 109 -3.17 -0.28 -15.04
C PHE A 109 -3.65 -0.88 -13.72
N ASP A 110 -4.89 -1.36 -13.66
CA ASP A 110 -5.40 -2.06 -12.48
C ASP A 110 -4.57 -3.30 -12.16
N ARG A 111 -4.26 -4.12 -13.17
CA ARG A 111 -3.41 -5.31 -12.99
C ARG A 111 -2.00 -4.95 -12.55
N GLU A 112 -1.47 -3.82 -13.01
CA GLU A 112 -0.15 -3.35 -12.58
C GLU A 112 -0.17 -2.92 -11.11
N PHE A 113 -1.17 -2.16 -10.68
CA PHE A 113 -1.33 -1.82 -9.27
C PHE A 113 -1.53 -3.06 -8.40
N ASP A 114 -2.27 -4.06 -8.87
CA ASP A 114 -2.42 -5.31 -8.14
C ASP A 114 -1.09 -6.07 -8.01
N SER A 115 -0.26 -6.06 -9.05
CA SER A 115 1.08 -6.66 -9.01
C SER A 115 1.99 -5.98 -7.99
N LEU A 116 1.93 -4.65 -7.89
CA LEU A 116 2.67 -3.89 -6.88
C LEU A 116 2.12 -4.16 -5.46
N ALA A 117 0.79 -4.17 -5.30
CA ALA A 117 0.16 -4.48 -4.03
C ALA A 117 0.54 -5.90 -3.55
N MET A 118 0.50 -6.90 -4.42
CA MET A 118 0.92 -8.28 -4.10
C MET A 118 2.39 -8.38 -3.66
N GLN A 119 3.26 -7.42 -4.01
CA GLN A 119 4.63 -7.37 -3.51
C GLN A 119 4.71 -6.82 -2.07
N LEU A 120 3.79 -5.92 -1.69
CA LEU A 120 3.70 -5.32 -0.35
C LEU A 120 2.99 -6.25 0.65
N CYS A 121 1.98 -6.97 0.17
CA CYS A 121 1.05 -7.74 1.01
C CYS A 121 1.54 -9.15 1.39
N LYS A 122 2.85 -9.38 1.36
CA LYS A 122 3.48 -10.66 1.69
C LYS A 122 3.81 -10.77 3.18
#